data_AF-A0A925H7M9-F1
#
_entry.id   AF-A0A925H7M9-F1
#
_cell.length_a   1.000
_cell.length_b   1.000
_cell.length_c   1.000
_cell.angle_alpha   90.00
_cell.angle_beta   90.00
_cell.angle_gamma   90.00
#
_symmetry.space_group_name_H-M   'P 1'
#
loop_
_entity.id
_entity.type
_entity.pdbx_description
1 polymer ?
#
loop_
_entity_poly.entity_id
_entity_poly.type
_entity_poly.pdbx_seq_one_letter_code
_entity_poly.pdbx_strand_id
1 'polypeptide(L)'
;THRRAVLFDKRERYWLIEDTFAGSGAHAFTFRFHAAPGRDTRVRDGSTVEISDGAEGARLLIISLDSIEGATLERRWSSREYGARAPSLSARWTHTAHAPLTVRWLLVPVRAGEEVEGRLELIARVRDSLKGAIASVVPAGLPDGF
;
A
#
# COMPACT_ATOMS: atom_id res chain seq x y z
N THR A 1 -2.15 4.93 19.28
CA THR A 1 -0.93 5.54 18.69
C THR A 1 -0.65 4.93 17.34
N HIS A 2 -0.13 5.70 16.38
CA HIS A 2 0.33 5.21 15.08
C HIS A 2 1.84 5.35 14.97
N ARG A 3 2.53 4.28 14.57
CA ARG A 3 3.94 4.25 14.22
C ARG A 3 4.08 3.81 12.77
N ARG A 4 4.92 4.49 12.01
CA ARG A 4 5.28 4.12 10.63
C ARG A 4 6.75 3.81 10.53
N ALA A 5 7.10 2.66 9.96
CA ALA A 5 8.43 2.34 9.51
C ALA A 5 8.47 2.31 7.97
N VAL A 6 9.57 2.78 7.39
CA VAL A 6 9.75 2.80 5.93
C VAL A 6 11.12 2.22 5.60
N LEU A 7 11.13 1.17 4.78
CA LEU A 7 12.33 0.55 4.26
C LEU A 7 12.39 0.75 2.74
N PHE A 8 13.57 1.10 2.23
CA PHE A 8 13.82 1.19 0.80
C PHE A 8 14.78 0.09 0.38
N ASP A 9 14.29 -0.87 -0.40
CA ASP A 9 15.14 -1.86 -1.05
C ASP A 9 15.67 -1.27 -2.37
N LYS A 10 16.96 -0.92 -2.38
CA LYS A 10 17.61 -0.33 -3.56
C LYS A 10 17.82 -1.33 -4.69
N ARG A 11 18.00 -2.61 -4.37
CA ARG A 11 18.31 -3.67 -5.32
C ARG A 11 17.07 -4.02 -6.13
N GLU A 12 15.98 -4.31 -5.43
CA GLU A 12 14.69 -4.66 -6.01
C GLU A 12 13.83 -3.41 -6.33
N ARG A 13 14.28 -2.22 -5.90
CA ARG A 13 13.69 -0.90 -6.18
C ARG A 13 12.26 -0.77 -5.70
N TYR A 14 12.02 -0.95 -4.41
CA TYR A 14 10.69 -0.71 -3.84
C TYR A 14 10.80 -0.10 -2.45
N TRP A 15 9.73 0.56 -2.01
CA TRP A 15 9.56 0.90 -0.61
C TRP A 15 8.57 -0.04 0.04
N LEU A 16 8.93 -0.54 1.23
CA LEU A 16 8.03 -1.22 2.15
C LEU A 16 7.68 -0.23 3.26
N ILE A 17 6.39 0.03 3.44
CA ILE A 17 5.86 0.84 4.53
C ILE A 17 5.15 -0.11 5.48
N GLU A 18 5.47 -0.04 6.76
CA GLU A 18 4.77 -0.75 7.82
C GLU A 18 4.12 0.26 8.76
N ASP A 19 2.80 0.21 8.86
CA ASP A 19 1.98 1.00 9.77
C ASP A 19 1.51 0.14 10.93
N THR A 20 1.99 0.44 12.14
CA THR A 20 1.57 -0.21 13.39
C THR A 20 0.64 0.73 14.16
N PHE A 21 -0.54 0.24 14.51
CA PHE A 21 -1.54 0.93 15.32
C PHE A 21 -1.66 0.24 16.67
N ALA A 22 -1.32 0.95 17.74
CA ALA A 22 -1.54 0.51 19.11
C ALA A 22 -2.83 1.11 19.66
N GLY A 23 -3.60 0.31 20.39
CA GLY A 23 -4.88 0.67 20.99
C GLY A 23 -5.66 -0.58 21.41
N SER A 24 -6.92 -0.39 21.77
CA SER A 24 -7.84 -1.47 22.14
C SER A 24 -9.19 -1.30 21.43
N GLY A 25 -9.91 -2.40 21.24
CA GLY A 25 -11.24 -2.40 20.61
C GLY A 25 -11.20 -2.34 19.08
N ALA A 26 -12.39 -2.33 18.49
CA ALA A 26 -12.60 -2.29 17.04
C ALA A 26 -12.56 -0.86 16.51
N HIS A 27 -11.89 -0.66 15.38
CA HIS A 27 -11.73 0.63 14.70
C HIS A 27 -11.92 0.47 13.20
N ALA A 28 -12.35 1.55 12.54
CA ALA A 28 -12.30 1.66 11.08
C ALA A 28 -11.01 2.39 10.65
N PHE A 29 -9.99 1.63 10.29
CA PHE A 29 -8.72 2.17 9.80
C PHE A 29 -8.87 2.64 8.35
N THR A 30 -8.43 3.86 8.05
CA THR A 30 -8.45 4.38 6.67
C THR A 30 -7.05 4.78 6.23
N PHE A 31 -6.59 4.15 5.15
CA PHE A 31 -5.28 4.39 4.56
C PHE A 31 -5.44 5.16 3.26
N ARG A 32 -4.62 6.19 3.06
CA ARG A 32 -4.71 7.09 1.91
C ARG A 32 -3.35 7.36 1.28
N PHE A 33 -3.31 7.29 -0.04
CA PHE A 33 -2.16 7.69 -0.84
C PHE A 33 -2.61 8.69 -1.89
N HIS A 34 -1.99 9.86 -1.91
CA HIS A 34 -2.37 10.95 -2.80
C HIS A 34 -1.54 10.89 -4.08
N ALA A 35 -2.20 10.86 -5.22
CA ALA A 35 -1.57 11.08 -6.51
C ALA A 35 -1.29 12.57 -6.70
N ALA A 36 -0.18 12.90 -7.36
CA ALA A 36 0.07 14.27 -7.76
C ALA A 36 -1.00 14.74 -8.77
N PRO A 37 -1.31 16.04 -8.83
CA PRO A 37 -2.21 16.58 -9.86
C PRO A 37 -1.79 16.21 -11.27
N GLY A 38 -2.78 15.93 -12.12
CA GLY A 38 -2.57 15.55 -13.52
C GLY A 38 -2.01 14.13 -13.72
N ARG A 39 -1.98 13.29 -12.69
CA ARG A 39 -1.60 11.88 -12.81
C ARG A 39 -2.83 11.01 -12.97
N ASP A 40 -2.76 10.12 -13.95
CA ASP A 40 -3.78 9.10 -14.13
C ASP A 40 -3.69 8.11 -12.98
N THR A 41 -4.81 7.79 -12.36
CA THR A 41 -4.86 6.84 -11.24
C THR A 41 -5.99 5.86 -11.48
N ARG A 42 -5.69 4.56 -11.36
CA ARG A 42 -6.68 3.50 -11.54
C ARG A 42 -6.48 2.38 -10.52
N VAL A 43 -7.59 1.79 -10.10
CA VAL A 43 -7.57 0.52 -9.38
C VAL A 43 -7.30 -0.59 -10.40
N ARG A 44 -6.22 -1.36 -10.23
CA ARG A 44 -5.88 -2.48 -11.13
C ARG A 44 -6.60 -3.76 -10.72
N ASP A 45 -6.56 -4.04 -9.43
CA ASP A 45 -7.25 -5.13 -8.76
C ASP A 45 -7.72 -4.64 -7.38
N GLY A 46 -8.48 -5.47 -6.65
CA GLY A 46 -9.07 -5.07 -5.35
C GLY A 46 -8.08 -4.53 -4.31
N SER A 47 -6.77 -4.80 -4.44
CA SER A 47 -5.72 -4.43 -3.49
C SER A 47 -4.63 -3.51 -4.07
N THR A 48 -4.56 -3.38 -5.39
CA THR A 48 -3.50 -2.69 -6.12
C THR A 48 -4.04 -1.44 -6.82
N VAL A 49 -3.41 -0.30 -6.56
CA VAL A 49 -3.64 0.95 -7.29
C VAL A 49 -2.41 1.32 -8.10
N GLU A 50 -2.63 1.72 -9.34
CA GLU A 50 -1.60 2.27 -10.22
C GLU A 50 -1.79 3.77 -10.38
N ILE A 51 -0.70 4.51 -10.22
CA ILE A 51 -0.58 5.92 -10.57
C ILE A 51 0.40 6.00 -11.74
N SER A 52 -0.01 6.60 -12.84
CA SER A 52 0.79 6.71 -14.05
C SER A 52 1.01 8.16 -14.48
N ASP A 53 2.19 8.40 -15.04
CA ASP A 53 2.48 9.56 -15.86
C ASP A 53 2.14 9.21 -17.32
N GLY A 54 1.02 9.71 -17.84
CA GLY A 54 0.63 9.47 -19.23
C GLY A 54 1.60 10.05 -20.26
N ALA A 55 2.39 11.06 -19.90
CA ALA A 55 3.35 11.69 -20.80
C ALA A 55 4.70 10.96 -20.82
N GLU A 56 5.18 10.53 -19.65
CA GLU A 56 6.51 9.92 -19.51
C GLU A 56 6.48 8.39 -19.45
N GLY A 57 5.30 7.77 -19.28
CA GLY A 57 5.14 6.31 -19.20
C GLY A 57 5.63 5.69 -17.89
N ALA A 58 6.12 6.49 -16.94
CA ALA A 58 6.48 6.02 -15.60
C ALA A 58 5.23 5.70 -14.79
N ARG A 59 5.29 4.64 -13.97
CA ARG A 59 4.16 4.18 -13.15
C ARG A 59 4.61 3.91 -11.72
N LEU A 60 3.68 4.00 -10.78
CA LEU A 60 3.84 3.61 -9.39
C LEU A 60 2.69 2.67 -9.02
N LEU A 61 3.03 1.47 -8.60
CA LEU A 61 2.07 0.53 -8.03
C LEU A 61 2.08 0.69 -6.50
N ILE A 62 0.89 0.78 -5.92
CA ILE A 62 0.63 0.84 -4.48
C ILE A 62 -0.17 -0.39 -4.11
N ILE A 63 0.40 -1.25 -3.27
CA ILE A 63 -0.16 -2.57 -2.99
C ILE A 63 -0.32 -2.76 -1.48
N SER A 64 -1.49 -3.21 -1.05
CA SER A 64 -1.65 -3.79 0.29
C SER A 64 -1.08 -5.21 0.32
N LEU A 65 -0.09 -5.45 1.19
CA LEU A 65 0.50 -6.77 1.36
C LEU A 65 -0.31 -7.67 2.28
N ASP A 66 -1.07 -7.07 3.20
CA ASP A 66 -2.01 -7.77 4.10
C ASP A 66 -3.40 -7.95 3.47
N SER A 67 -3.49 -7.83 2.13
CA SER A 67 -4.71 -8.03 1.34
C SER A 67 -5.91 -7.21 1.83
N ILE A 68 -5.68 -5.96 2.24
CA ILE A 68 -6.78 -5.03 2.45
C ILE A 68 -7.40 -4.71 1.09
N GLU A 69 -8.61 -5.19 0.88
CA GLU A 69 -9.36 -4.99 -0.36
C GLU A 69 -10.16 -3.67 -0.35
N GLY A 70 -10.88 -3.41 -1.43
CA GLY A 70 -11.80 -2.30 -1.54
C GLY A 70 -11.10 -0.96 -1.76
N ALA A 71 -9.98 -0.97 -2.50
CA ALA A 71 -9.36 0.26 -2.96
C ALA A 71 -10.37 1.12 -3.74
N THR A 72 -10.56 2.36 -3.32
CA THR A 72 -11.42 3.34 -4.02
C THR A 72 -10.62 4.60 -4.35
N LEU A 73 -11.06 5.31 -5.40
CA LEU A 73 -10.45 6.59 -5.80
C LEU A 73 -11.35 7.74 -5.39
N GLU A 74 -10.79 8.67 -4.62
CA GLU A 74 -11.50 9.87 -4.17
C GLU A 74 -10.92 11.11 -4.85
N ARG A 75 -11.80 11.99 -5.35
CA ARG A 75 -11.38 13.32 -5.84
C ARG A 75 -10.96 14.18 -4.67
N ARG A 76 -9.79 14.79 -4.77
CA ARG A 76 -9.18 15.64 -3.75
C ARG A 76 -8.53 16.86 -4.37
N TRP A 77 -8.07 17.75 -3.51
CA TRP A 77 -7.33 18.96 -3.88
C TRP A 77 -5.91 18.87 -3.37
N SER A 78 -4.95 19.22 -4.21
CA SER A 78 -3.55 19.42 -3.84
C SER A 78 -3.21 20.89 -4.04
N SER A 79 -2.55 21.50 -3.06
CA SER A 79 -2.09 22.89 -3.13
C SER A 79 -0.57 22.88 -3.09
N ARG A 80 0.05 23.37 -4.18
CA ARG A 80 1.52 23.50 -4.25
C ARG A 80 2.00 24.83 -3.67
N GLU A 81 1.15 25.84 -3.75
CA GLU A 81 1.41 27.21 -3.30
C GLU A 81 0.11 27.81 -2.76
N TYR A 82 0.24 28.73 -1.81
CA TYR A 82 -0.90 29.36 -1.15
C TYR A 82 -1.76 30.09 -2.19
N GLY A 83 -3.07 29.81 -2.18
CA GLY A 83 -4.03 30.37 -3.14
C GLY A 83 -4.25 29.50 -4.40
N ALA A 84 -3.39 28.53 -4.69
CA ALA A 84 -3.56 27.60 -5.81
C ALA A 84 -4.00 26.21 -5.33
N ARG A 85 -5.09 25.68 -5.88
CA ARG A 85 -5.52 24.28 -5.68
C ARG A 85 -5.71 23.61 -7.03
N ALA A 86 -5.12 22.44 -7.18
CA ALA A 86 -5.28 21.60 -8.36
C ALA A 86 -6.07 20.33 -8.01
N PRO A 87 -6.98 19.87 -8.88
CA PRO A 87 -7.62 18.58 -8.73
C PRO A 87 -6.59 17.45 -8.69
N SER A 88 -6.83 16.48 -7.82
CA SER A 88 -5.99 15.29 -7.64
C SER A 88 -6.87 14.10 -7.28
N LEU A 89 -6.30 12.89 -7.34
CA LEU A 89 -6.94 11.68 -6.86
C LEU A 89 -6.21 11.17 -5.62
N SER A 90 -6.94 10.55 -4.70
CA SER A 90 -6.34 9.74 -3.65
C SER A 90 -6.88 8.32 -3.71
N ALA A 91 -5.96 7.37 -3.66
CA ALA A 91 -6.27 5.97 -3.41
C ALA A 91 -6.60 5.79 -1.92
N ARG A 92 -7.73 5.15 -1.63
CA ARG A 92 -8.22 4.93 -0.28
C ARG A 92 -8.55 3.47 -0.05
N TRP A 93 -8.10 2.95 1.09
CA TRP A 93 -8.52 1.67 1.64
C TRP A 93 -9.15 1.90 3.01
N THR A 94 -10.22 1.17 3.31
CA THR A 94 -10.86 1.19 4.63
C THR A 94 -10.94 -0.24 5.15
N HIS A 95 -10.50 -0.46 6.38
CA HIS A 95 -10.48 -1.78 7.00
C HIS A 95 -10.96 -1.68 8.45
N THR A 96 -12.00 -2.45 8.79
CA THR A 96 -12.50 -2.54 10.16
C THR A 96 -11.82 -3.71 10.86
N ALA A 97 -11.08 -3.44 11.92
CA ALA A 97 -10.33 -4.44 12.68
C ALA A 97 -10.12 -4.02 14.14
N HIS A 98 -9.71 -4.97 14.98
CA HIS A 98 -9.28 -4.67 16.34
C HIS A 98 -7.84 -4.16 16.37
N ALA A 99 -7.56 -3.20 17.25
CA ALA A 99 -6.19 -2.86 17.62
C ALA A 99 -5.66 -3.84 18.71
N PRO A 100 -4.34 -4.17 18.71
CA PRO A 100 -3.31 -3.65 17.82
C PRO A 100 -3.38 -4.23 16.40
N LEU A 101 -3.05 -3.41 15.42
CA LEU A 101 -3.05 -3.77 14.00
C LEU A 101 -1.73 -3.37 13.35
N THR A 102 -1.17 -4.24 12.50
CA THR A 102 -0.06 -3.89 11.61
C THR A 102 -0.51 -4.06 10.17
N VAL A 103 -0.25 -3.05 9.34
CA VAL A 103 -0.58 -3.06 7.90
C VAL A 103 0.64 -2.64 7.10
N ARG A 104 0.91 -3.37 6.02
CA ARG A 104 2.08 -3.22 5.17
C ARG A 104 1.69 -2.85 3.75
N TRP A 105 2.42 -1.88 3.21
CA TRP A 105 2.24 -1.35 1.87
C TRP A 105 3.52 -1.49 1.09
N LEU A 106 3.41 -1.94 -0.15
CA LEU A 106 4.51 -1.93 -1.10
C LEU A 106 4.29 -0.79 -2.10
N LEU A 107 5.31 0.05 -2.28
CA LEU A 107 5.37 1.06 -3.32
C LEU A 107 6.42 0.64 -4.34
N VAL A 108 5.97 0.32 -5.55
CA VAL A 108 6.79 -0.29 -6.59
C VAL A 108 6.80 0.61 -7.83
N PRO A 109 7.87 1.38 -8.06
CA PRO A 109 8.08 2.08 -9.32
C PRO A 109 8.17 1.10 -10.48
N VAL A 110 7.66 1.55 -11.62
CA VAL A 110 7.86 0.94 -12.93
C VAL A 110 8.37 2.06 -13.83
N ARG A 111 9.57 1.90 -14.38
CA ARG A 111 10.16 2.90 -15.28
C ARG A 111 9.39 2.98 -16.59
N ALA A 112 9.58 4.09 -17.29
CA ALA A 112 9.16 4.20 -18.69
C ALA A 112 9.77 3.04 -19.51
N GLY A 113 8.94 2.33 -20.26
CA GLY A 113 9.36 1.18 -21.07
C GLY A 113 9.71 -0.10 -20.29
N GLU A 114 9.58 -0.11 -18.96
CA GLU A 114 9.71 -1.34 -18.16
C GLU A 114 8.38 -2.08 -18.12
N GLU A 115 8.37 -3.38 -18.43
CA GLU A 115 7.16 -4.21 -18.36
C GLU A 115 6.64 -4.33 -16.92
N VAL A 116 5.32 -4.24 -16.76
CA VAL A 116 4.70 -4.24 -15.43
C VAL A 116 4.69 -5.64 -14.81
N GLU A 117 4.69 -6.67 -15.65
CA GLU A 117 4.61 -8.09 -15.27
C GLU A 117 5.79 -8.48 -14.38
N GLY A 118 7.03 -8.10 -14.73
CA GLY A 118 8.20 -8.38 -13.90
C GLY A 118 8.14 -7.69 -12.52
N ARG A 119 7.39 -6.59 -12.42
CA ARG A 119 7.15 -5.89 -11.14
C ARG A 119 6.04 -6.55 -10.35
N LEU A 120 5.02 -7.10 -11.01
CA LEU A 120 3.98 -7.93 -10.38
C LEU A 120 4.55 -9.24 -9.82
N GLU A 121 5.49 -9.87 -10.53
CA GLU A 121 6.20 -11.05 -10.01
C GLU A 121 7.02 -10.73 -8.76
N LEU A 122 7.70 -9.58 -8.73
CA LEU A 122 8.38 -9.11 -7.53
C LEU A 122 7.40 -8.92 -6.36
N ILE A 123 6.26 -8.28 -6.62
CA ILE A 123 5.20 -8.09 -5.61
C ILE A 123 4.75 -9.43 -5.04
N ALA A 124 4.52 -10.44 -5.89
CA ALA A 124 4.14 -11.78 -5.47
C ALA A 124 5.22 -12.42 -4.57
N ARG A 125 6.50 -12.38 -4.99
CA ARG A 125 7.61 -12.91 -4.19
C ARG A 125 7.75 -12.25 -2.83
N VAL A 126 7.64 -10.91 -2.78
CA VAL A 126 7.72 -10.16 -1.51
C VAL A 126 6.57 -10.54 -0.59
N ARG A 127 5.35 -10.64 -1.14
CA ARG A 127 4.16 -11.07 -0.38
C ARG A 127 4.34 -12.47 0.20
N ASP A 128 4.86 -13.42 -0.58
CA ASP A 128 5.05 -14.81 -0.14
C ASP A 128 6.15 -14.93 0.92
N SER A 129 7.28 -14.23 0.75
CA SER A 129 8.36 -14.17 1.75
C SER A 129 7.86 -13.64 3.09
N LEU A 130 7.03 -12.59 3.07
CA LEU A 130 6.45 -11.99 4.27
C LEU A 130 5.37 -12.86 4.94
N LYS A 131 4.62 -13.67 4.18
CA LYS A 131 3.73 -14.68 4.75
C LYS A 131 4.52 -15.79 5.44
N GLY A 132 5.60 -16.27 4.81
CA GLY A 132 6.49 -17.28 5.39
C GLY A 132 7.17 -16.81 6.68
N ALA A 133 7.60 -15.54 6.74
CA ALA A 133 8.20 -14.94 7.93
C ALA A 133 7.22 -14.75 9.09
N ILE A 134 5.92 -14.56 8.82
CA ILE A 134 4.90 -14.50 9.88
C ILE A 134 4.55 -15.90 10.38
N ALA A 135 4.44 -16.88 9.48
CA ALA A 135 4.15 -18.27 9.85
C ALA A 135 5.25 -18.90 10.72
N SER A 136 6.51 -18.47 10.60
CA SER A 136 7.62 -18.94 11.44
C SER A 136 7.72 -18.24 12.81
N VAL A 137 6.98 -17.15 13.03
CA VAL A 137 6.97 -16.40 14.30
C VAL A 137 5.78 -16.79 15.19
N VAL A 138 4.76 -17.46 14.63
CA VAL A 138 3.69 -18.10 15.44
C VAL A 138 4.21 -19.45 15.92
N PRO A 139 4.43 -19.68 17.23
CA PRO A 139 4.76 -21.01 17.72
C PRO A 139 3.56 -21.92 17.44
N ALA A 140 3.81 -23.07 16.83
CA ALA A 140 2.85 -24.16 16.82
C ALA A 140 2.55 -24.55 18.28
N GLY A 141 1.33 -24.29 18.73
CA GLY A 141 0.77 -24.91 19.94
C GLY A 141 0.21 -23.93 20.97
N LEU A 142 -1.11 -23.77 20.97
CA LEU A 142 -1.85 -24.22 22.14
C LEU A 142 -2.67 -25.45 21.71
N PRO A 143 -2.58 -26.59 22.40
CA PRO A 143 -3.53 -27.67 22.18
C PRO A 143 -4.91 -27.23 22.66
N ASP A 144 -5.93 -27.58 21.88
CA ASP A 144 -7.32 -27.50 22.30
C ASP A 144 -7.54 -28.38 23.54
N GLY A 145 -8.11 -27.79 24.59
CA GLY A 145 -8.67 -28.50 25.74
C GLY A 145 -8.15 -28.03 27.09
N PHE A 146 -8.93 -27.17 27.77
CA PHE A 146 -9.66 -27.45 29.02
C PHE A 146 -10.55 -26.26 29.38
#